data_AF-A0A2K8X0Q8-F1
#
_entry.id   AF-A0A2K8X0Q8-F1
#
_cell.length_a   1.000
_cell.length_b   1.000
_cell.length_c   1.000
_cell.angle_alpha   90.00
_cell.angle_beta   90.00
_cell.angle_gamma   90.00
#
_symmetry.space_group_name_H-M   'P 1'
#
loop_
_entity.id
_entity.type
_entity.pdbx_description
1 polymer ?
#
loop_
_entity_poly.entity_id
_entity_poly.type
_entity_poly.pdbx_seq_one_letter_code
_entity_poly.pdbx_strand_id
1 'polypeptide(L)'
;MDSRVLRYFMPTLVFTILLKYVNRTRHQSKALFIVALSAIVLSDFLTFYDYHAYFMWITILTSTYLICCSFIIIKYLNKGKLKAMLYFSVFIGFLLATYIVYSVLDLIINYLPEGMLLFVLFAALCLLCFIIICSMIYVNDNYDNATLLLGSVIFNMFHMGLSPINEFISYNATFTVLIAIAHILAIYLFMKFISETKIIKAEDVKEKFF
;
A
#
# COMPACT_ATOMS: atom_id res chain seq x y z
N MET A 1 11.86 -12.68 -18.07
CA MET A 1 12.30 -11.27 -18.14
C MET A 1 13.62 -11.17 -17.39
N ASP A 2 14.65 -10.53 -17.96
CA ASP A 2 15.96 -10.42 -17.30
C ASP A 2 15.83 -9.52 -16.05
N SER A 3 16.22 -10.01 -14.87
CA SER A 3 16.11 -9.26 -13.61
C SER A 3 16.90 -7.94 -13.64
N ARG A 4 17.92 -7.87 -14.50
CA ARG A 4 18.71 -6.65 -14.74
C ARG A 4 17.87 -5.53 -15.34
N VAL A 5 16.90 -5.84 -16.20
CA VAL A 5 16.00 -4.83 -16.78
C VAL A 5 15.04 -4.29 -15.71
N LEU A 6 14.46 -5.17 -14.90
CA LEU A 6 13.54 -4.81 -13.82
C LEU A 6 14.20 -3.92 -12.76
N ARG A 7 15.47 -4.19 -12.44
CA ARG A 7 16.28 -3.43 -11.48
C ARG A 7 16.32 -1.94 -11.77
N TYR A 8 16.36 -1.55 -13.03
CA TYR A 8 16.36 -0.14 -13.41
C TYR A 8 14.96 0.36 -13.76
N PHE A 9 14.14 -0.48 -14.40
CA PHE A 9 12.82 -0.08 -14.87
C PHE A 9 11.86 0.26 -13.71
N MET A 10 11.80 -0.58 -12.68
CA MET A 10 10.84 -0.40 -11.57
C MET A 10 11.14 0.85 -10.72
N PRO A 11 12.38 1.06 -10.21
CA PRO A 11 12.71 2.29 -9.51
C PRO A 11 12.50 3.54 -10.37
N THR A 12 12.82 3.47 -11.67
CA THR A 12 12.60 4.59 -12.60
C THR A 12 11.11 4.91 -12.73
N LEU A 13 10.24 3.91 -12.88
CA LEU A 13 8.80 4.14 -12.96
C LEU A 13 8.25 4.76 -11.68
N VAL A 14 8.59 4.24 -10.50
CA VAL A 14 8.16 4.85 -9.23
C VAL A 14 8.72 6.27 -9.09
N PHE A 15 9.96 6.51 -9.53
CA PHE A 15 10.54 7.84 -9.58
C PHE A 15 9.78 8.79 -10.52
N THR A 16 9.29 8.31 -11.68
CA THR A 16 8.42 9.14 -12.54
C THR A 16 7.09 9.49 -11.88
N ILE A 17 6.53 8.59 -11.07
CA ILE A 17 5.32 8.87 -10.27
C ILE A 17 5.64 9.95 -9.23
N LEU A 18 6.81 9.89 -8.59
CA LEU A 18 7.28 10.92 -7.65
C LEU A 18 7.39 12.29 -8.34
N LEU A 19 8.05 12.36 -9.50
CA LEU A 19 8.16 13.60 -10.27
C LEU A 19 6.78 14.16 -10.66
N LYS A 20 5.87 13.28 -11.10
CA LYS A 20 4.48 13.66 -11.42
C LYS A 20 3.74 14.21 -10.20
N TYR A 21 3.91 13.59 -9.03
CA TYR A 21 3.33 14.07 -7.77
C TYR A 21 3.83 15.46 -7.40
N VAL A 22 5.16 15.66 -7.40
CA VAL A 22 5.78 16.94 -7.07
C VAL A 22 5.32 18.03 -8.04
N ASN A 23 5.26 17.75 -9.34
CA ASN A 23 4.80 18.72 -10.34
C ASN A 23 3.31 19.06 -10.17
N ARG A 24 2.47 18.10 -9.77
CA ARG A 24 1.04 18.33 -9.55
C ARG A 24 0.74 19.08 -8.25
N THR A 25 1.58 18.93 -7.23
CA THR A 25 1.33 19.45 -5.87
C THR A 25 2.22 20.64 -5.48
N ARG A 26 2.93 21.27 -6.44
CA ARG A 26 3.96 22.34 -6.31
C ARG A 26 4.02 23.20 -5.03
N HIS A 27 2.89 23.58 -4.41
CA HIS A 27 2.86 24.39 -3.18
C HIS A 27 2.18 23.73 -1.95
N GLN A 28 1.56 22.56 -2.09
CA GLN A 28 0.91 21.78 -1.01
C GLN A 28 1.46 20.34 -0.92
N SER A 29 2.66 20.12 -1.47
CA SER A 29 3.35 18.84 -1.45
C SER A 29 3.44 18.32 -0.01
N LYS A 30 2.89 17.12 0.21
CA LYS A 30 3.02 16.45 1.50
C LYS A 30 4.42 15.85 1.53
N ALA A 31 5.34 16.48 2.26
CA ALA A 31 6.72 15.98 2.44
C ALA A 31 6.74 14.49 2.85
N LEU A 32 5.76 14.07 3.66
CA LEU A 32 5.59 12.68 4.08
C LEU A 32 5.39 11.71 2.90
N PHE A 33 4.73 12.13 1.81
CA PHE A 33 4.56 11.28 0.63
C PHE A 33 5.83 11.17 -0.20
N ILE A 34 6.65 12.22 -0.22
CA ILE A 34 7.99 12.17 -0.84
C ILE A 34 8.87 11.16 -0.08
N VAL A 35 8.83 11.18 1.25
CA VAL A 35 9.54 10.19 2.09
C VAL A 35 9.03 8.78 1.79
N ALA A 36 7.71 8.58 1.74
CA ALA A 36 7.10 7.29 1.43
C ALA A 36 7.55 6.74 0.07
N LEU A 37 7.50 7.57 -0.98
CA LEU A 37 7.93 7.17 -2.33
C LEU A 37 9.44 6.92 -2.41
N SER A 38 10.25 7.70 -1.69
CA SER A 38 11.70 7.49 -1.63
C SER A 38 12.04 6.14 -0.99
N ALA A 39 11.32 5.76 0.08
CA ALA A 39 11.46 4.45 0.70
C ALA A 39 11.13 3.31 -0.27
N ILE A 40 10.08 3.45 -1.08
CA ILE A 40 9.74 2.45 -2.09
C ILE A 40 10.75 2.39 -3.23
N VAL A 41 11.25 3.52 -3.73
CA VAL A 41 12.30 3.52 -4.78
C VAL A 41 13.53 2.73 -4.32
N LEU A 42 13.94 2.91 -3.06
CA LEU A 42 15.04 2.14 -2.48
C LEU A 42 14.67 0.67 -2.30
N SER A 43 13.45 0.38 -1.84
CA SER A 43 12.94 -0.99 -1.68
C SER A 43 12.94 -1.75 -3.01
N ASP A 44 12.48 -1.13 -4.09
CA ASP A 44 12.45 -1.69 -5.43
C ASP A 44 13.87 -2.00 -5.93
N PHE A 45 14.81 -1.07 -5.72
CA PHE A 45 16.20 -1.29 -6.10
C PHE A 45 16.80 -2.52 -5.38
N LEU A 46 16.57 -2.64 -4.07
CA LEU A 46 17.06 -3.78 -3.27
C LEU A 46 16.40 -5.09 -3.68
N THR A 47 15.09 -5.07 -3.97
CA THR A 47 14.29 -6.24 -4.39
C THR A 47 14.87 -6.89 -5.65
N PHE A 48 15.22 -6.10 -6.66
CA PHE A 48 15.82 -6.61 -7.91
C PHE A 48 17.34 -6.70 -7.89
N TYR A 49 17.99 -6.20 -6.83
CA TYR A 49 19.41 -6.38 -6.63
C TYR A 49 19.70 -7.78 -6.08
N ASP A 50 19.16 -8.08 -4.90
CA ASP A 50 19.21 -9.40 -4.25
C ASP A 50 18.12 -9.46 -3.17
N TYR A 51 16.99 -10.08 -3.49
CA TYR A 51 15.84 -10.12 -2.58
C TYR A 51 16.16 -10.80 -1.25
N HIS A 52 16.90 -11.92 -1.29
CA HIS A 52 17.19 -12.74 -0.11
C HIS A 52 18.16 -12.03 0.82
N ALA A 53 19.24 -11.45 0.28
CA ALA A 53 20.24 -10.74 1.08
C ALA A 53 19.70 -9.45 1.73
N TYR A 54 18.77 -8.76 1.05
CA TYR A 54 18.23 -7.48 1.52
C TYR A 54 16.81 -7.56 2.07
N PHE A 55 16.28 -8.76 2.30
CA PHE A 55 14.89 -8.99 2.71
C PHE A 55 14.46 -8.16 3.93
N MET A 56 15.33 -8.06 4.94
CA MET A 56 15.10 -7.24 6.13
C MET A 56 14.87 -5.76 5.77
N TRP A 57 15.75 -5.20 4.93
CA TRP A 57 15.69 -3.80 4.51
C TRP A 57 14.47 -3.52 3.64
N ILE A 58 14.16 -4.43 2.71
CA ILE A 58 12.94 -4.37 1.88
C ILE A 58 11.69 -4.31 2.78
N THR A 59 11.65 -5.16 3.81
CA THR A 59 10.53 -5.23 4.75
C THR A 59 10.40 -3.96 5.60
N ILE A 60 11.52 -3.41 6.09
CA ILE A 60 11.55 -2.14 6.85
C ILE A 60 11.09 -0.96 5.97
N LEU A 61 11.59 -0.85 4.75
CA LEU A 61 11.26 0.22 3.82
C LEU A 61 9.79 0.16 3.40
N THR A 62 9.28 -1.03 3.12
CA THR A 62 7.87 -1.25 2.79
C THR A 62 6.96 -0.93 3.97
N SER A 63 7.35 -1.31 5.20
CA SER A 63 6.61 -0.94 6.41
C SER A 63 6.60 0.57 6.62
N THR A 64 7.73 1.24 6.41
CA THR A 64 7.85 2.70 6.49
C THR A 64 6.92 3.38 5.49
N TYR A 65 6.88 2.89 4.25
CA TYR A 65 5.93 3.36 3.23
C TYR A 65 4.48 3.24 3.70
N LEU A 66 4.06 2.08 4.22
CA LEU A 66 2.70 1.86 4.70
C LEU A 66 2.32 2.78 5.87
N ILE A 67 3.25 2.99 6.80
CA ILE A 67 3.08 3.90 7.94
C ILE A 67 2.89 5.34 7.44
N CYS A 68 3.76 5.81 6.55
CA CYS A 68 3.63 7.13 5.95
C CYS A 68 2.31 7.29 5.20
N CYS A 69 1.93 6.31 4.38
CA CYS A 69 0.65 6.31 3.65
C CYS A 69 -0.54 6.37 4.61
N SER A 70 -0.52 5.59 5.68
CA SER A 70 -1.55 5.60 6.73
C SER A 70 -1.70 6.97 7.38
N PHE A 71 -0.59 7.61 7.77
CA PHE A 71 -0.61 8.96 8.33
C PHE A 71 -1.09 10.03 7.33
N ILE A 72 -0.79 9.89 6.04
CA ILE A 72 -1.28 10.83 5.01
C ILE A 72 -2.81 10.82 4.91
N ILE A 73 -3.41 9.63 5.03
CA ILE A 73 -4.85 9.43 4.83
C ILE A 73 -5.68 9.52 6.11
N ILE A 74 -5.06 9.47 7.30
CA ILE A 74 -5.79 9.52 8.57
C ILE A 74 -6.69 10.77 8.69
N LYS A 75 -6.28 11.89 8.08
CA LYS A 75 -7.04 13.15 8.05
C LYS A 75 -8.31 13.09 7.19
N TYR A 76 -8.46 12.07 6.35
CA TYR A 76 -9.66 11.82 5.56
C TYR A 76 -10.68 10.97 6.34
N LEU A 77 -10.29 10.38 7.48
CA LEU A 77 -11.24 9.75 8.39
C LEU A 77 -12.12 10.84 9.01
N ASN A 78 -13.38 10.87 8.58
CA ASN A 78 -14.36 11.75 9.16
C ASN A 78 -14.86 11.15 10.47
N LYS A 79 -14.85 11.91 11.58
CA LYS A 79 -15.29 11.45 12.91
C LYS A 79 -16.83 11.35 13.05
N GLY A 80 -17.55 11.34 11.93
CA GLY A 80 -19.00 11.19 11.90
C GLY A 80 -19.46 9.80 12.34
N LYS A 81 -20.75 9.66 12.67
CA LYS A 81 -21.35 8.35 13.00
C LYS A 81 -21.44 7.50 11.73
N LEU A 82 -20.44 6.65 11.48
CA LEU A 82 -20.54 5.53 10.54
C LEU A 82 -21.83 4.74 10.85
N LYS A 83 -22.61 4.41 9.82
CA LYS A 83 -23.84 3.62 10.01
C LYS A 83 -23.48 2.20 10.46
N ALA A 84 -24.25 1.60 11.37
CA ALA A 84 -23.96 0.26 11.92
C ALA A 84 -23.80 -0.83 10.84
N MET A 85 -24.61 -0.78 9.77
CA MET A 85 -24.52 -1.72 8.64
C MET A 85 -23.20 -1.61 7.86
N LEU A 86 -22.64 -0.41 7.79
CA LEU A 86 -21.37 -0.13 7.11
C LEU A 86 -20.18 -0.71 7.89
N TYR A 87 -20.22 -0.71 9.23
CA TYR A 87 -19.22 -1.38 10.06
C TYR A 87 -19.15 -2.89 9.82
N PHE A 88 -20.30 -3.54 9.60
CA PHE A 88 -20.34 -4.98 9.37
C PHE A 88 -19.64 -5.39 8.07
N SER A 89 -19.84 -4.63 6.99
CA SER A 89 -19.13 -4.87 5.72
C SER A 89 -17.62 -4.67 5.86
N VAL A 90 -17.17 -3.60 6.55
CA VAL A 90 -15.74 -3.38 6.85
C VAL A 90 -15.17 -4.53 7.66
N PHE A 91 -15.91 -5.01 8.66
CA PHE A 91 -15.48 -6.09 9.52
C PHE A 91 -15.27 -7.40 8.74
N ILE A 92 -16.20 -7.77 7.85
CA ILE A 92 -16.04 -8.95 6.97
C ILE A 92 -14.82 -8.78 6.07
N GLY A 93 -14.66 -7.61 5.43
CA GLY A 93 -13.50 -7.33 4.57
C GLY A 93 -12.18 -7.41 5.34
N PHE A 94 -12.16 -6.93 6.59
CA PHE A 94 -11.00 -7.03 7.47
C PHE A 94 -10.67 -8.47 7.87
N LEU A 95 -11.68 -9.30 8.19
CA LEU A 95 -11.47 -10.72 8.47
C LEU A 95 -10.89 -11.45 7.26
N LEU A 96 -11.43 -11.19 6.06
CA LEU A 96 -10.91 -11.77 4.83
C LEU A 96 -9.47 -11.34 4.54
N ALA A 97 -9.16 -10.05 4.71
CA ALA A 97 -7.81 -9.54 4.54
C ALA A 97 -6.83 -10.15 5.56
N THR A 98 -7.24 -10.27 6.82
CA THR A 98 -6.45 -10.91 7.88
C THR A 98 -6.20 -12.38 7.57
N TYR A 99 -7.23 -13.09 7.09
CA TYR A 99 -7.10 -14.48 6.66
C TYR A 99 -6.10 -14.63 5.50
N ILE A 100 -6.19 -13.79 4.46
CA ILE A 100 -5.24 -13.81 3.34
C ILE A 100 -3.81 -13.57 3.82
N VAL A 101 -3.61 -12.55 4.66
CA VAL A 101 -2.29 -12.25 5.25
C VAL A 101 -1.77 -13.45 6.05
N TYR A 102 -2.61 -14.03 6.91
CA TYR A 102 -2.27 -15.24 7.66
C TYR A 102 -1.87 -16.41 6.74
N SER A 103 -2.65 -16.69 5.69
CA SER A 103 -2.36 -17.75 4.74
C SER A 103 -1.04 -17.55 3.99
N VAL A 104 -0.71 -16.31 3.62
CA VAL A 104 0.60 -16.01 3.02
C VAL A 104 1.72 -16.25 4.03
N LEU A 105 1.55 -15.79 5.27
CA LEU A 105 2.55 -15.98 6.33
C LEU A 105 2.82 -17.46 6.61
N ASP A 106 1.76 -18.25 6.81
CA ASP A 106 1.84 -19.69 7.04
C ASP A 106 2.55 -20.42 5.89
N LEU A 107 2.30 -19.98 4.66
CA LEU A 107 2.92 -20.56 3.47
C LEU A 107 4.43 -20.24 3.38
N ILE A 108 4.86 -19.03 3.74
CA ILE A 108 6.27 -18.61 3.60
C ILE A 108 7.12 -18.85 4.85
N ILE A 109 6.53 -19.10 6.03
CA ILE A 109 7.25 -19.09 7.32
C ILE A 109 8.46 -20.03 7.35
N ASN A 110 8.35 -21.19 6.73
CA ASN A 110 9.43 -22.21 6.69
C ASN A 110 10.55 -21.87 5.69
N TYR A 111 10.35 -20.86 4.84
CA TYR A 111 11.32 -20.39 3.84
C TYR A 111 11.96 -19.05 4.23
N LEU A 112 11.49 -18.43 5.31
CA LEU A 112 12.05 -17.16 5.79
C LEU A 112 13.46 -17.37 6.34
N PRO A 113 14.39 -16.44 6.09
CA PRO A 113 15.70 -16.47 6.74
C PRO A 113 15.57 -16.39 8.25
N GLU A 114 16.52 -16.98 8.98
CA GLU A 114 16.54 -16.98 10.44
C GLU A 114 16.45 -15.55 11.01
N GLY A 115 15.61 -15.36 12.05
CA GLY A 115 15.41 -14.07 12.69
C GLY A 115 14.52 -13.07 11.93
N MET A 116 14.05 -13.39 10.71
CA MET A 116 13.26 -12.45 9.90
C MET A 116 11.77 -12.39 10.26
N LEU A 117 11.26 -13.37 11.00
CA LEU A 117 9.83 -13.50 11.33
C LEU A 117 9.26 -12.22 11.95
N LEU A 118 9.99 -11.59 12.87
CA LEU A 118 9.53 -10.36 13.54
C LEU A 118 9.32 -9.20 12.55
N PHE A 119 10.22 -9.04 11.57
CA PHE A 119 10.10 -8.00 10.55
C PHE A 119 8.88 -8.25 9.65
N VAL A 120 8.66 -9.51 9.28
CA VAL A 120 7.52 -9.91 8.45
C VAL A 120 6.19 -9.69 9.18
N LEU A 121 6.11 -10.06 10.46
CA LEU A 121 4.93 -9.80 11.29
C LEU A 121 4.67 -8.31 11.45
N PHE A 122 5.73 -7.50 11.60
CA PHE A 122 5.61 -6.05 11.66
C PHE A 122 5.07 -5.46 10.35
N ALA A 123 5.57 -5.91 9.19
CA ALA A 123 5.06 -5.48 7.89
C ALA A 123 3.60 -5.89 7.67
N ALA A 124 3.23 -7.12 8.07
CA ALA A 124 1.86 -7.60 8.03
C ALA A 124 0.92 -6.73 8.88
N LEU A 125 1.35 -6.35 10.09
CA LEU A 125 0.59 -5.45 10.95
C LEU A 125 0.44 -4.06 10.34
N CYS A 126 1.51 -3.50 9.76
CA CYS A 126 1.44 -2.22 9.04
C CYS A 126 0.45 -2.28 7.86
N LEU A 127 0.42 -3.39 7.13
CA LEU A 127 -0.51 -3.61 6.03
C LEU A 127 -1.96 -3.68 6.53
N LEU A 128 -2.23 -4.41 7.61
CA LEU A 128 -3.56 -4.50 8.21
C LEU A 128 -4.06 -3.14 8.71
N CYS A 129 -3.21 -2.36 9.38
CA CYS A 129 -3.54 -1.00 9.78
C CYS A 129 -3.89 -0.11 8.58
N PHE A 130 -3.09 -0.17 7.51
CA PHE A 130 -3.34 0.57 6.29
C PHE A 130 -4.68 0.17 5.64
N ILE A 131 -4.98 -1.13 5.57
CA ILE A 131 -6.24 -1.68 5.05
C ILE A 131 -7.43 -1.16 5.85
N ILE A 132 -7.40 -1.24 7.19
CA ILE A 132 -8.50 -0.77 8.05
C ILE A 132 -8.78 0.72 7.79
N ILE A 133 -7.74 1.56 7.80
CA ILE A 133 -7.90 3.00 7.62
C ILE A 133 -8.53 3.29 6.25
N CYS A 134 -8.04 2.67 5.19
CA CYS A 134 -8.58 2.85 3.85
C CYS A 134 -10.02 2.35 3.73
N SER A 135 -10.34 1.19 4.29
CA SER A 135 -11.69 0.63 4.30
C SER A 135 -12.66 1.53 5.04
N MET A 136 -12.26 2.12 6.17
CA MET A 136 -13.08 3.10 6.89
C MET A 136 -13.31 4.38 6.08
N ILE A 137 -12.32 4.85 5.32
CA ILE A 137 -12.49 6.01 4.43
C ILE A 137 -13.44 5.67 3.28
N TYR A 138 -13.27 4.48 2.67
CA TYR A 138 -14.10 4.02 1.57
C TYR A 138 -15.56 3.88 1.97
N VAL A 139 -15.81 3.18 3.06
CA VAL A 139 -17.16 2.87 3.53
C VAL A 139 -17.90 4.10 4.06
N ASN A 140 -17.17 5.10 4.54
CA ASN A 140 -17.76 6.39 4.88
C ASN A 140 -18.40 7.10 3.67
N ASP A 141 -18.06 6.71 2.45
CA ASP A 141 -18.63 7.17 1.17
C ASP A 141 -18.74 8.70 1.04
N ASN A 142 -17.84 9.42 1.72
CA ASN A 142 -17.84 10.88 1.72
C ASN A 142 -17.05 11.46 0.55
N TYR A 143 -16.29 10.65 -0.20
CA TYR A 143 -15.33 11.12 -1.19
C TYR A 143 -15.57 10.47 -2.55
N ASP A 144 -15.75 11.29 -3.59
CA ASP A 144 -15.99 10.83 -4.97
C ASP A 144 -14.89 9.88 -5.49
N ASN A 145 -13.66 10.06 -4.99
CA ASN A 145 -12.48 9.28 -5.36
C ASN A 145 -12.19 8.09 -4.43
N ALA A 146 -13.09 7.75 -3.49
CA ALA A 146 -12.89 6.66 -2.53
C ALA A 146 -12.57 5.30 -3.17
N THR A 147 -13.12 5.04 -4.35
CA THR A 147 -12.85 3.83 -5.15
C THR A 147 -11.38 3.72 -5.58
N LEU A 148 -10.70 4.84 -5.81
CA LEU A 148 -9.26 4.85 -6.10
C LEU A 148 -8.44 4.36 -4.90
N LEU A 149 -8.86 4.73 -3.69
CA LEU A 149 -8.21 4.28 -2.46
C LEU A 149 -8.43 2.78 -2.23
N LEU A 150 -9.64 2.28 -2.47
CA LEU A 150 -9.92 0.85 -2.40
C LEU A 150 -9.08 0.06 -3.41
N GLY A 151 -9.02 0.51 -4.66
CA GLY A 151 -8.19 -0.11 -5.69
C GLY A 151 -6.71 -0.14 -5.30
N SER A 152 -6.19 0.97 -4.75
CA SER A 152 -4.82 1.05 -4.24
C SER A 152 -4.52 -0.02 -3.20
N VAL A 153 -5.40 -0.21 -2.22
CA VAL A 153 -5.24 -1.22 -1.16
C VAL A 153 -5.25 -2.64 -1.72
N ILE A 154 -6.20 -2.95 -2.60
CA ILE A 154 -6.31 -4.28 -3.22
C ILE A 154 -5.02 -4.62 -3.97
N PHE A 155 -4.55 -3.71 -4.83
CA PHE A 155 -3.30 -3.94 -5.56
C PHE A 155 -2.09 -4.04 -4.65
N ASN A 156 -2.05 -3.28 -3.55
CA ASN A 156 -0.97 -3.36 -2.58
C ASN A 156 -0.96 -4.71 -1.85
N MET A 157 -2.13 -5.25 -1.50
CA MET A 157 -2.25 -6.60 -0.93
C MET A 157 -1.76 -7.67 -1.92
N PHE A 158 -2.14 -7.58 -3.19
CA PHE A 158 -1.67 -8.52 -4.22
C PHE A 158 -0.15 -8.48 -4.37
N HIS A 159 0.42 -7.28 -4.49
CA HIS A 159 1.87 -7.08 -4.58
C HIS A 159 2.59 -7.67 -3.35
N MET A 160 2.19 -7.26 -2.14
CA MET A 160 2.86 -7.67 -0.90
C MET A 160 2.67 -9.15 -0.56
N GLY A 161 1.56 -9.75 -0.96
CA GLY A 161 1.32 -11.18 -0.76
C GLY A 161 2.08 -12.05 -1.76
N LEU A 162 2.04 -11.69 -3.05
CA LEU A 162 2.64 -12.51 -4.11
C LEU A 162 4.16 -12.36 -4.20
N SER A 163 4.73 -11.21 -3.83
CA SER A 163 6.18 -10.99 -3.86
C SER A 163 6.97 -12.03 -3.05
N PRO A 164 6.73 -12.23 -1.74
CA PRO A 164 7.46 -13.24 -0.97
C PRO A 164 7.17 -14.67 -1.45
N ILE A 165 5.94 -14.97 -1.89
CA ILE A 165 5.61 -16.29 -2.47
C ILE A 165 6.47 -16.57 -3.71
N ASN A 166 6.55 -15.60 -4.63
CA ASN A 166 7.31 -15.74 -5.86
C ASN A 166 8.82 -15.85 -5.60
N GLU A 167 9.35 -15.09 -4.63
CA GLU A 167 10.80 -15.06 -4.37
C GLU A 167 11.30 -16.21 -3.48
N PHE A 168 10.50 -16.68 -2.52
CA PHE A 168 10.92 -17.74 -1.59
C PHE A 168 10.51 -19.15 -2.01
N ILE A 169 9.38 -19.32 -2.73
CA ILE A 169 8.82 -20.65 -2.99
C ILE A 169 9.06 -21.08 -4.43
N SER A 170 8.60 -20.29 -5.39
CA SER A 170 8.70 -20.65 -6.81
C SER A 170 8.72 -19.42 -7.69
N TYR A 171 9.91 -19.06 -8.16
CA TYR A 171 10.09 -17.92 -9.04
C TYR A 171 9.42 -18.17 -10.39
N ASN A 172 8.49 -17.30 -10.76
CA ASN A 172 7.81 -17.32 -12.04
C ASN A 172 7.77 -15.92 -12.65
N ALA A 173 8.32 -15.78 -13.86
CA ALA A 173 8.38 -14.50 -14.56
C ALA A 173 6.99 -13.86 -14.80
N THR A 174 5.94 -14.66 -14.99
CA THR A 174 4.57 -14.16 -15.14
C THR A 174 4.08 -13.53 -13.85
N PHE A 175 4.33 -14.16 -12.70
CA PHE A 175 3.98 -13.57 -11.40
C PHE A 175 4.80 -12.31 -11.14
N THR A 176 6.10 -12.27 -11.49
CA THR A 176 6.90 -11.05 -11.38
C THR A 176 6.27 -9.87 -12.14
N VAL A 177 5.77 -10.09 -13.36
CA VAL A 177 5.10 -9.04 -14.14
C VAL A 177 3.78 -8.61 -13.49
N LEU A 178 2.98 -9.54 -12.99
CA LEU A 178 1.72 -9.23 -12.30
C LEU A 178 1.96 -8.45 -11.00
N ILE A 179 2.96 -8.85 -10.22
CA ILE A 179 3.43 -8.18 -9.01
C ILE A 179 3.85 -6.74 -9.33
N ALA A 180 4.63 -6.56 -10.40
CA ALA A 180 5.06 -5.24 -10.83
C ALA A 180 3.89 -4.33 -11.25
N ILE A 181 2.94 -4.85 -12.03
CA ILE A 181 1.73 -4.10 -12.42
C ILE A 181 0.92 -3.71 -11.19
N ALA A 182 0.71 -4.65 -10.26
CA ALA A 182 -0.01 -4.40 -9.02
C ALA A 182 0.68 -3.31 -8.20
N HIS A 183 2.00 -3.37 -8.04
CA HIS A 183 2.79 -2.35 -7.34
C HIS A 183 2.60 -0.95 -7.94
N ILE A 184 2.75 -0.82 -9.25
CA ILE A 184 2.62 0.45 -9.96
C ILE A 184 1.20 1.02 -9.81
N LEU A 185 0.17 0.17 -9.99
CA LEU A 185 -1.22 0.57 -9.85
C LEU A 185 -1.54 0.97 -8.40
N ALA A 186 -1.03 0.25 -7.41
CA ALA A 186 -1.22 0.56 -6.00
C ALA A 186 -0.73 1.99 -5.68
N ILE A 187 0.50 2.31 -6.09
CA ILE A 187 1.12 3.61 -5.85
C ILE A 187 0.42 4.71 -6.66
N TYR A 188 0.13 4.46 -7.94
CA TYR A 188 -0.48 5.46 -8.81
C TYR A 188 -1.89 5.85 -8.36
N LEU A 189 -2.72 4.87 -8.01
CA LEU A 189 -4.08 5.12 -7.51
C LEU A 189 -4.06 5.86 -6.16
N PHE A 190 -3.12 5.50 -5.27
CA PHE A 190 -2.92 6.22 -4.02
C PHE A 190 -2.53 7.68 -4.26
N MET A 191 -1.53 7.90 -5.12
CA MET A 191 -1.05 9.23 -5.51
C MET A 191 -2.19 10.07 -6.10
N LYS A 192 -3.02 9.47 -6.96
CA LYS A 192 -4.18 10.13 -7.55
C LYS A 192 -5.19 10.54 -6.48
N PHE A 193 -5.54 9.63 -5.56
CA PHE A 193 -6.44 9.94 -4.44
C PHE A 193 -5.93 11.11 -3.59
N ILE A 194 -4.68 11.06 -3.12
CA ILE A 194 -4.18 12.10 -2.21
C ILE A 194 -3.95 13.47 -2.89
N SER A 195 -3.87 13.51 -4.22
CA SER A 195 -3.65 14.72 -5.01
C SER A 195 -4.96 15.36 -5.49
N GLU A 196 -6.00 14.55 -5.73
CA GLU A 196 -7.27 15.00 -6.30
C GLU A 196 -8.38 15.14 -5.25
N THR A 197 -8.32 14.38 -4.15
CA THR A 197 -9.36 14.38 -3.12
C THR A 197 -9.17 15.53 -2.13
N LYS A 198 -10.17 16.42 -2.07
CA LYS A 198 -10.27 17.45 -1.05
C LYS A 198 -10.77 16.86 0.26
N ILE A 199 -10.22 17.32 1.38
CA ILE A 199 -10.66 16.91 2.72
C ILE A 199 -11.98 17.61 3.00
N ILE A 200 -13.00 16.87 3.40
CA ILE A 200 -14.29 17.42 3.84
C ILE A 200 -14.22 17.60 5.35
N LYS A 201 -14.51 18.80 5.85
CA LYS A 201 -14.60 19.03 7.30
C LYS A 201 -15.94 18.52 7.81
N ALA A 202 -15.98 18.07 9.06
CA ALA A 202 -17.22 17.55 9.67
C ALA A 202 -18.38 18.57 9.69
N GLU A 203 -18.06 19.86 9.62
CA GLU A 203 -19.01 20.98 9.54
C GLU A 203 -19.77 21.01 8.21
N ASP A 204 -19.11 20.65 7.10
CA ASP A 204 -19.67 20.72 5.73
C ASP A 204 -20.59 19.52 5.40
N VAL A 205 -20.56 18.45 6.20
CA VAL A 205 -21.39 17.25 5.99
C VAL A 205 -22.84 17.48 6.41
N LYS A 206 -23.10 18.41 7.34
CA LYS A 206 -24.46 18.71 7.80
C LYS A 206 -25.32 19.38 6.72
N GLU A 207 -24.73 20.12 5.78
CA GLU A 207 -25.51 20.83 4.75
C GLU A 207 -25.99 19.96 3.59
N LYS A 208 -25.42 18.76 3.36
CA LYS A 208 -25.82 17.90 2.25
C LYS A 208 -27.07 17.04 2.52
N PHE A 209 -27.58 17.05 3.75
CA PHE A 209 -28.67 16.18 4.19
C PHE A 209 -29.84 16.91 4.87
N PHE A 210 -29.92 18.24 4.73
CA PHE A 210 -31.09 19.04 5.11
C PHE A 210 -31.59 19.87 3.93
#